data_AF-A0A2S6BYZ5-F1
#
_entry.id   AF-A0A2S6BYZ5-F1
#
_cell.length_a   1.000
_cell.length_b   1.000
_cell.length_c   1.000
_cell.angle_alpha   90.00
_cell.angle_beta   90.00
_cell.angle_gamma   90.00
#
_symmetry.space_group_name_H-M   'P 1'
#
loop_
_entity.id
_entity.type
_entity.pdbx_description
1 polymer ?
#
loop_
_entity_poly.entity_id
_entity_poly.type
_entity_poly.pdbx_seq_one_letter_code
_entity_poly.pdbx_strand_id
1 'polypeptide(L)'
;MAEVAVVGVPDDLTGQAVTAFVSLNRSIDNAEAIRIAKEQVSTSIGKFASPKHVVVVQDLPKNRAGKIMRRLLRKIWCGEEYQLGDITTLVNPAAIPAIISAVNPGRASQTPEPTEINQLQNLARRMSIC
;
A
#
# COMPACT_ATOMS: atom_id res chain seq x y z
N MET A 1 -4.07 14.85 14.79
CA MET A 1 -3.91 13.57 15.52
C MET A 1 -2.99 12.68 14.70
N ALA A 2 -2.15 11.85 15.33
CA ALA A 2 -1.40 10.84 14.60
C ALA A 2 -2.26 9.58 14.49
N GLU A 3 -2.28 8.96 13.32
CA GLU A 3 -3.09 7.77 13.05
C GLU A 3 -2.22 6.66 12.49
N VAL A 4 -2.63 5.41 12.75
CA VAL A 4 -1.87 4.24 12.33
C VAL A 4 -2.78 3.15 11.82
N ALA A 5 -2.33 2.49 10.76
CA ALA A 5 -2.96 1.31 10.21
C ALA A 5 -1.92 0.21 10.03
N VAL A 6 -2.15 -0.94 10.65
CA VAL A 6 -1.27 -2.11 10.53
C VAL A 6 -1.97 -3.15 9.66
N VAL A 7 -1.22 -3.73 8.73
CA VAL A 7 -1.69 -4.80 7.84
C VAL A 7 -0.66 -5.93 7.77
N GLY A 8 -1.16 -7.16 7.69
CA GLY A 8 -0.37 -8.34 7.39
C GLY A 8 -0.20 -8.51 5.89
N VAL A 9 1.05 -8.56 5.44
CA VAL A 9 1.42 -8.71 4.04
C VAL A 9 2.13 -10.05 3.85
N PRO A 10 2.01 -10.72 2.68
CA PRO A 10 2.74 -11.94 2.43
C PRO A 10 4.26 -11.68 2.46
N ASP A 11 5.01 -12.59 3.07
CA ASP A 11 6.47 -12.56 3.14
C ASP A 11 7.03 -13.97 2.94
N ASP A 12 8.06 -14.12 2.10
CA ASP A 12 8.57 -15.45 1.74
C ASP A 12 9.27 -16.17 2.90
N LEU A 13 9.83 -15.41 3.85
CA LEU A 13 10.58 -15.97 4.98
C LEU A 13 9.66 -16.30 6.17
N THR A 14 8.79 -15.36 6.55
CA THR A 14 7.94 -15.49 7.75
C THR A 14 6.51 -15.88 7.44
N GLY A 15 6.15 -16.05 6.16
CA GLY A 15 4.78 -16.27 5.67
C GLY A 15 3.96 -14.98 5.67
N GLN A 16 3.93 -14.29 6.80
CA GLN A 16 3.35 -12.95 6.93
C GLN A 16 4.32 -11.99 7.61
N ALA A 17 4.40 -10.77 7.10
CA ALA A 17 5.10 -9.66 7.71
C ALA A 17 4.13 -8.58 8.17
N VAL A 18 4.49 -7.91 9.25
CA VAL A 18 3.74 -6.77 9.79
C VAL A 18 4.20 -5.50 9.09
N THR A 19 3.28 -4.83 8.41
CA THR A 19 3.51 -3.53 7.77
C THR A 19 2.64 -2.48 8.43
N ALA A 20 3.28 -1.39 8.90
CA ALA A 20 2.61 -0.28 9.55
C ALA A 20 2.61 0.96 8.65
N PHE A 21 1.44 1.56 8.44
CA PHE A 21 1.25 2.85 7.80
C PHE A 21 0.97 3.89 8.88
N VAL A 22 1.77 4.95 8.92
CA VAL A 22 1.70 5.97 9.97
C VAL A 22 1.42 7.32 9.31
N SER A 23 0.35 7.98 9.76
CA SER A 23 0.06 9.37 9.46
C SER A 23 0.43 10.25 10.64
N LEU A 24 1.29 11.23 10.40
CA LEU A 24 1.81 12.14 11.41
C LEU A 24 1.26 13.54 11.16
N ASN A 25 0.79 14.19 12.22
CA ASN A 25 0.28 15.58 12.16
C ASN A 25 1.36 16.63 12.43
N ARG A 26 2.57 16.21 12.82
CA ARG A 26 3.70 17.07 13.13
C ARG A 26 4.83 16.79 12.16
N SER A 27 5.60 17.81 11.81
CA SER A 27 6.81 17.74 11.00
C SER A 27 7.95 17.07 11.77
N ILE A 28 7.79 15.79 12.09
CA ILE A 28 8.87 14.93 12.58
C ILE A 28 9.53 14.33 11.34
N ASP A 29 10.84 14.18 11.37
CA ASP A 29 11.56 13.50 10.30
C ASP A 29 11.08 12.04 10.18
N ASN A 30 10.92 11.58 8.94
CA ASN A 30 10.38 10.25 8.65
C ASN A 30 11.27 9.15 9.24
N ALA A 31 12.59 9.32 9.18
CA ALA A 31 13.55 8.35 9.73
C ALA A 31 13.40 8.20 11.25
N GLU A 32 13.25 9.32 11.94
CA GLU A 32 13.05 9.34 13.39
C GLU A 32 11.73 8.69 13.78
N ALA A 33 10.65 9.02 13.07
CA ALA A 33 9.33 8.43 13.32
C ALA A 33 9.32 6.91 13.13
N ILE A 34 10.01 6.40 12.12
CA ILE A 34 10.15 4.96 11.87
C ILE A 34 10.92 4.29 13.00
N ARG A 35 12.02 4.89 13.46
CA ARG A 35 12.83 4.34 14.56
C ARG A 35 12.01 4.23 15.83
N ILE A 36 11.35 5.33 16.22
CA ILE A 36 10.50 5.38 17.41
C ILE A 36 9.38 4.35 17.31
N ALA A 37 8.68 4.25 16.17
CA ALA A 37 7.59 3.30 16.02
C ALA A 37 8.05 1.85 16.20
N LYS A 38 9.18 1.47 15.62
CA LYS A 38 9.76 0.11 15.75
C LYS A 38 10.19 -0.18 17.18
N GLU A 39 10.85 0.78 17.83
CA GLU A 39 11.33 0.66 19.20
C GLU A 39 10.15 0.52 20.18
N GLN A 40 9.15 1.39 20.07
CA GLN A 40 7.95 1.35 20.91
C GLN A 40 7.22 0.00 20.82
N VAL A 41 6.99 -0.51 19.60
CA VAL A 41 6.35 -1.83 19.43
C VAL A 41 7.22 -2.96 20.01
N SER A 42 8.54 -2.87 19.81
CA SER A 42 9.47 -3.88 20.33
C SER A 42 9.52 -3.91 21.86
N THR A 43 9.37 -2.76 22.51
CA THR A 43 9.37 -2.63 23.98
C THR A 43 8.01 -2.98 24.57
N SER A 44 6.91 -2.60 23.93
CA SER A 44 5.56 -2.85 24.45
C SER A 44 5.03 -4.26 24.20
N ILE A 45 5.36 -4.87 23.06
CA ILE A 45 4.84 -6.19 22.67
C ILE A 45 5.97 -7.22 22.58
N GLY A 46 7.09 -6.84 21.95
CA GLY A 46 8.24 -7.71 21.75
C GLY A 46 8.80 -7.63 20.33
N LYS A 47 10.04 -8.13 20.15
CA LYS A 47 10.74 -8.09 18.86
C LYS A 47 10.01 -8.81 17.73
N PHE A 48 9.25 -9.86 18.04
CA PHE A 48 8.48 -10.63 17.06
C PHE A 48 7.31 -9.84 16.45
N ALA A 49 6.77 -8.84 17.18
CA ALA A 49 5.69 -7.98 16.72
C ALA A 49 6.20 -6.70 16.06
N SER A 50 7.51 -6.46 16.07
CA SER A 50 8.10 -5.26 15.47
C SER A 50 7.78 -5.22 13.97
N PRO A 51 7.20 -4.11 13.47
CA PRO A 51 6.85 -4.02 12.06
C PRO A 51 8.11 -4.10 11.19
N LYS A 52 8.09 -5.05 10.25
CA LYS A 52 9.17 -5.22 9.26
C LYS A 52 9.29 -3.96 8.40
N HIS A 53 8.13 -3.46 7.97
CA HIS A 53 7.99 -2.27 7.13
C HIS A 53 7.18 -1.19 7.85
N VAL A 54 7.67 0.05 7.78
CA VAL A 54 6.95 1.23 8.28
C VAL A 54 6.94 2.26 7.16
N VAL A 55 5.73 2.68 6.76
CA VAL A 55 5.52 3.67 5.70
C VAL A 55 4.89 4.90 6.32
N VAL A 56 5.56 6.05 6.16
CA VAL A 56 5.01 7.33 6.60
C VAL A 56 4.22 7.94 5.45
N VAL A 57 2.98 8.28 5.71
CA VAL A 57 2.04 8.87 4.73
C VAL A 57 1.38 10.10 5.32
N GLN A 58 0.85 10.98 4.46
CA GLN A 58 0.15 12.18 4.94
C GLN A 58 -1.24 11.84 5.49
N ASP A 59 -1.99 10.99 4.78
CA ASP A 59 -3.34 10.61 5.16
C ASP A 59 -3.62 9.13 4.85
N LEU A 60 -4.56 8.55 5.59
CA LEU A 60 -4.99 7.16 5.48
C LEU A 60 -6.36 7.07 4.79
N PRO A 61 -6.65 6.00 4.03
CA PRO A 61 -7.91 5.87 3.33
C PRO A 61 -9.03 5.62 4.34
N LYS A 62 -9.95 6.59 4.46
CA LYS A 62 -11.11 6.54 5.35
C LYS A 62 -12.42 6.58 4.58
N ASN A 63 -13.40 5.83 5.08
CA ASN A 63 -14.78 5.96 4.61
C ASN A 63 -15.47 7.19 5.21
N ARG A 64 -16.68 7.53 4.73
CA ARG A 64 -17.50 8.63 5.28
C ARG A 64 -17.85 8.52 6.76
N ALA A 65 -17.70 7.33 7.35
CA ALA A 65 -17.87 7.08 8.78
C ALA A 65 -16.55 7.15 9.58
N GLY A 66 -15.44 7.58 8.96
CA GLY A 66 -14.12 7.68 9.60
C GLY A 66 -13.40 6.35 9.82
N LYS A 67 -13.94 5.22 9.31
CA LYS A 67 -13.29 3.91 9.43
C LYS A 67 -12.15 3.80 8.43
N ILE A 68 -10.97 3.39 8.92
CA ILE A 68 -9.79 3.13 8.10
C ILE A 68 -10.02 1.87 7.25
N MET A 69 -9.91 2.00 5.94
CA MET A 69 -10.08 0.91 4.98
C MET A 69 -8.79 0.12 4.78
N ARG A 70 -8.39 -0.67 5.80
CA ARG A 70 -7.16 -1.49 5.81
C ARG A 70 -7.03 -2.44 4.61
N ARG A 71 -8.15 -2.89 4.05
CA ARG A 71 -8.19 -3.72 2.83
C ARG A 71 -7.46 -3.07 1.66
N LEU A 72 -7.60 -1.75 1.48
CA LEU A 72 -6.96 -1.01 0.40
C LEU A 72 -5.45 -0.95 0.58
N LEU A 73 -4.98 -0.69 1.81
CA LEU A 73 -3.56 -0.67 2.14
C LEU A 73 -2.87 -2.00 1.85
N ARG A 74 -3.52 -3.13 2.17
CA ARG A 74 -3.01 -4.46 1.83
C ARG A 74 -2.92 -4.68 0.32
N LYS A 75 -3.94 -4.27 -0.45
CA LYS A 75 -3.93 -4.40 -1.91
C LYS A 75 -2.84 -3.53 -2.56
N ILE A 76 -2.68 -2.30 -2.10
CA ILE A 76 -1.61 -1.40 -2.57
C ILE A 76 -0.24 -2.04 -2.31
N TRP A 77 -0.03 -2.60 -1.11
CA TRP A 77 1.22 -3.30 -0.80
C TRP A 77 1.48 -4.51 -1.71
N CYS A 78 0.44 -5.30 -2.01
CA CYS A 78 0.56 -6.44 -2.92
C CYS A 78 0.66 -6.05 -4.41
N GLY A 79 0.58 -4.75 -4.75
CA GLY A 79 0.57 -4.28 -6.14
C GLY A 79 -0.75 -4.53 -6.89
N GLU A 80 -1.83 -4.86 -6.20
CA GLU A 80 -3.19 -5.07 -6.75
C GLU A 80 -3.99 -3.76 -6.83
N GLU A 81 -3.35 -2.66 -7.23
CA GLU A 81 -3.94 -1.31 -7.26
C GLU A 81 -5.11 -1.20 -8.26
N TYR A 82 -5.10 -2.03 -9.30
CA TYR A 82 -6.16 -2.12 -10.30
C TYR A 82 -7.41 -2.88 -9.79
N GLN A 83 -7.32 -3.58 -8.66
CA GLN A 83 -8.41 -4.37 -8.06
C GLN A 83 -8.84 -3.83 -6.69
N LEU A 84 -8.78 -2.51 -6.48
CA LEU A 84 -9.20 -1.89 -5.22
C LEU A 84 -10.71 -2.06 -4.92
N GLY A 85 -11.52 -2.36 -5.94
CA GLY A 85 -12.96 -2.51 -5.83
C GLY A 85 -13.65 -1.16 -5.63
N ASP A 86 -14.78 -1.14 -4.92
CA ASP A 86 -15.52 0.10 -4.70
C ASP A 86 -14.80 1.06 -3.75
N ILE A 87 -14.43 2.23 -4.28
CA ILE A 87 -13.76 3.34 -3.60
C ILE A 87 -14.65 4.60 -3.52
N THR A 88 -15.89 4.53 -4.01
CA THR A 88 -16.83 5.69 -4.06
C THR A 88 -17.20 6.23 -2.68
N THR A 89 -17.04 5.40 -1.65
CA THR A 89 -17.34 5.73 -0.24
C THR A 89 -16.17 6.37 0.51
N LEU A 90 -15.01 6.54 -0.13
CA LEU A 90 -13.86 7.20 0.47
C LEU A 90 -14.10 8.71 0.63
N VAL A 91 -13.68 9.25 1.77
CA VAL A 91 -13.67 10.71 2.02
C VAL A 91 -12.52 11.36 1.26
N ASN A 92 -11.37 10.68 1.20
CA ASN A 92 -10.17 11.18 0.54
C ASN A 92 -9.62 10.16 -0.47
N PRO A 93 -10.18 10.09 -1.69
CA PRO A 93 -9.63 9.23 -2.74
C PRO A 93 -8.22 9.65 -3.18
N ALA A 94 -7.85 10.93 -2.99
CA ALA A 94 -6.53 11.45 -3.36
C ALA A 94 -5.39 10.92 -2.45
N ALA A 95 -5.71 10.35 -1.29
CA ALA A 95 -4.71 9.69 -0.44
C ALA A 95 -4.12 8.42 -1.10
N ILE A 96 -4.89 7.73 -1.95
CA ILE A 96 -4.47 6.47 -2.60
C ILE A 96 -3.18 6.62 -3.42
N PRO A 97 -3.08 7.56 -4.39
CA PRO A 97 -1.85 7.74 -5.17
C PRO A 97 -0.64 8.14 -4.30
N ALA A 98 -0.85 8.94 -3.24
CA ALA A 98 0.23 9.30 -2.32
C ALA A 98 0.76 8.07 -1.56
N ILE A 99 -0.14 7.18 -1.12
CA ILE A 99 0.24 5.93 -0.44
C ILE A 99 0.98 4.99 -1.41
N ILE A 100 0.52 4.87 -2.66
CA ILE A 100 1.20 4.07 -3.70
C ILE A 100 2.64 4.57 -3.90
N SER A 101 2.82 5.89 -4.03
CA SER A 101 4.16 6.49 -4.15
C SER A 101 5.04 6.24 -2.93
N ALA A 102 4.46 6.22 -1.72
CA ALA A 102 5.21 5.99 -0.48
C ALA A 102 5.63 4.53 -0.30
N VAL A 103 4.81 3.57 -0.75
CA VAL A 103 5.12 2.13 -0.71
C VAL A 103 6.22 1.78 -1.72
N ASN A 104 6.23 2.43 -2.88
CA ASN A 104 7.10 2.12 -4.00
C ASN A 104 8.03 3.28 -4.38
N PRO A 105 9.02 3.65 -3.54
CA PRO A 105 9.95 4.73 -3.89
C PRO A 105 10.82 4.42 -5.12
N GLY A 106 10.90 3.15 -5.56
CA GLY A 106 11.71 2.70 -6.71
C GLY A 106 10.94 2.24 -7.95
N ARG A 107 9.59 2.33 -8.00
CA ARG A 107 8.76 1.79 -9.09
C ARG A 107 8.20 2.84 -10.05
N ALA A 108 8.63 4.10 -9.95
CA ALA A 108 8.23 5.17 -10.89
C ALA A 108 8.56 4.86 -12.37
N SER A 109 9.29 3.78 -12.67
CA SER A 109 9.63 3.29 -14.01
C SER A 109 8.91 2.00 -14.44
N GLN A 110 7.98 1.45 -13.66
CA GLN A 110 7.22 0.26 -14.08
C GLN A 110 5.73 0.44 -13.78
N THR A 111 5.07 1.16 -14.67
CA THR A 111 3.66 0.90 -14.98
C THR A 111 3.51 -0.59 -15.26
N PRO A 112 2.48 -1.29 -14.76
CA PRO A 112 2.15 -2.60 -15.31
C PRO A 112 1.81 -2.40 -16.80
N GLU A 113 2.71 -2.85 -17.66
CA GLU A 113 2.50 -2.90 -19.10
C GLU A 113 1.18 -3.64 -19.39
N PRO A 114 0.25 -3.05 -20.17
CA PRO A 114 -0.98 -3.72 -20.59
C PRO A 114 -0.67 -4.77 -21.68
N THR A 115 0.00 -5.86 -21.31
CA THR A 115 0.53 -6.82 -22.30
C THR A 115 -0.46 -7.90 -22.73
N GLU A 116 -1.55 -8.16 -22.02
CA GLU A 116 -2.41 -9.32 -22.36
C GLU A 116 -3.61 -9.01 -23.27
N ILE A 117 -3.99 -7.75 -23.50
CA ILE A 117 -5.12 -7.41 -24.40
C ILE A 117 -4.66 -7.31 -25.87
N ASN A 118 -3.41 -6.89 -26.13
CA ASN A 118 -2.92 -6.65 -27.50
C ASN A 118 -2.49 -7.92 -28.24
N GLN A 119 -2.25 -9.03 -27.54
CA GLN A 119 -1.88 -10.31 -28.18
C GLN A 119 -3.08 -11.01 -28.83
N LEU A 120 -4.28 -10.89 -28.24
CA LEU A 120 -5.50 -11.45 -28.83
C LEU A 120 -6.02 -10.64 -30.04
N GLN A 121 -5.78 -9.33 -30.06
CA GLN A 121 -6.18 -8.48 -31.19
C GLN A 121 -5.31 -8.66 -32.44
N ASN A 122 -4.03 -9.02 -32.27
CA ASN A 122 -3.11 -9.25 -33.40
C ASN A 122 -3.19 -10.67 -33.99
N LEU A 123 -3.72 -11.66 -33.27
CA LEU A 123 -4.01 -12.98 -33.83
C LEU A 123 -5.24 -12.94 -34.75
N ALA A 124 -6.27 -12.15 -34.38
CA ALA A 124 -7.48 -11.98 -35.17
C ALA A 124 -7.24 -11.31 -36.54
N ARG A 125 -6.20 -10.46 -36.67
CA ARG A 125 -5.81 -9.83 -37.95
C ARG A 125 -5.02 -10.75 -38.88
N ARG A 126 -4.41 -11.81 -38.37
CA ARG A 126 -3.58 -12.75 -39.14
C ARG A 126 -4.36 -13.93 -39.73
N MET A 127 -5.59 -14.17 -39.26
CA MET A 127 -6.47 -15.24 -39.75
C MET A 127 -7.41 -14.80 -40.90
N SER A 128 -7.31 -13.56 -41.39
CA SER A 128 -8.17 -13.02 -42.46
C SER A 128 -7.49 -12.89 -43.82
N ILE A 129 -6.38 -13.61 -44.06
CA ILE A 129 -5.65 -13.65 -45.35
C ILE A 129 -5.49 -15.10 -45.88
N CYS A 130 -6.33 -16.04 -45.45
CA CYS A 130 -6.52 -17.31 -46.17
C CYS A 130 -7.97 -17.42 -46.63
#